data_AF-A0A8I1J2K7-F1
#
_entry.id   AF-A0A8I1J2K7-F1
#
_cell.length_a   1.000
_cell.length_b   1.000
_cell.length_c   1.000
_cell.angle_alpha   90.00
_cell.angle_beta   90.00
_cell.angle_gamma   90.00
#
_symmetry.space_group_name_H-M   'P 1'
#
loop_
_entity.id
_entity.type
_entity.pdbx_description
1 polymer ?
#
loop_
_entity_poly.entity_id
_entity_poly.type
_entity_poly.pdbx_seq_one_letter_code
_entity_poly.pdbx_strand_id
1 'polypeptide(L)'
;MSIQSADKNGTGITENSTSRDAVSSFHSANQVGSTGRDRSNNETVLSVQHVKKRIKRKMIIHDVTFDVRAGEIFGFLGPNGAGKTTTIRMLVDLIKPTEGTITVCGHNVNRDPEQALRHIGSIVENPEVYSYLTGWENLEHFARMQPGVDEQRIREVVELVRLDRRIHDKVSTYSLGMRQRLGIAQALLGRPKLLILDEPTNGLDPKGIKEMRAFIRLLAAEGMAVFVSSHLLSEIQLLCDRVAIISRGKVLAVGGVRELVETHSHMAVWQLEPRDQGLAILQNSPHVQMITNADELIDDSIVAGSGADAIFTEMDEEHIAELVTQMTASGISVKGVTKINPTLEQLFLKMTEGEILE
;
A
#
# COMPACT_ATOMS: atom_id res chain seq x y z
N MET A 1 -63.72 -25.68 -48.47
CA MET A 1 -63.89 -26.02 -49.91
C MET A 1 -62.92 -25.17 -50.70
N SER A 2 -62.10 -25.83 -51.53
CA SER A 2 -61.22 -25.28 -52.60
C SER A 2 -59.98 -24.51 -52.10
N ILE A 3 -58.71 -24.97 -52.16
CA ILE A 3 -57.93 -25.75 -53.16
C ILE A 3 -57.98 -25.02 -54.53
N GLN A 4 -56.93 -24.45 -55.12
CA GLN A 4 -55.61 -24.97 -55.56
C GLN A 4 -54.73 -23.75 -55.99
N SER A 5 -53.45 -23.61 -55.60
CA SER A 5 -52.22 -24.05 -56.32
C SER A 5 -51.84 -23.18 -57.56
N ALA A 6 -50.58 -22.87 -57.90
CA ALA A 6 -49.28 -23.42 -57.51
C ALA A 6 -48.12 -22.49 -57.96
N ASP A 7 -46.95 -22.69 -57.33
CA ASP A 7 -45.57 -22.76 -57.88
C ASP A 7 -44.93 -21.55 -58.61
N LYS A 8 -43.62 -21.24 -58.50
CA LYS A 8 -42.45 -21.90 -57.87
C LYS A 8 -41.19 -21.01 -57.87
N ASN A 9 -40.22 -21.43 -57.04
CA ASN A 9 -38.77 -21.16 -57.02
C ASN A 9 -38.33 -19.82 -56.38
N GLY A 10 -37.47 -19.74 -55.37
CA GLY A 10 -36.49 -20.65 -54.74
C GLY A 10 -35.41 -19.71 -54.17
N THR A 11 -35.06 -19.70 -52.89
CA THR A 11 -34.07 -20.54 -52.19
C THR A 11 -34.23 -20.31 -50.67
N GLY A 12 -34.49 -21.33 -49.83
CA GLY A 12 -33.45 -21.96 -48.97
C GLY A 12 -33.03 -21.06 -47.79
N ILE A 13 -33.74 -20.98 -46.65
CA ILE A 13 -33.62 -21.80 -45.40
C ILE A 13 -32.17 -21.74 -44.82
N THR A 14 -31.83 -21.36 -43.58
CA THR A 14 -32.32 -21.73 -42.22
C THR A 14 -31.87 -20.71 -41.15
N GLU A 15 -32.66 -20.64 -40.08
CA GLU A 15 -32.38 -20.03 -38.80
C GLU A 15 -31.22 -20.70 -38.00
N ASN A 16 -30.68 -19.89 -37.08
CA ASN A 16 -30.48 -20.16 -35.65
C ASN A 16 -29.06 -20.43 -35.10
N SER A 17 -28.86 -19.80 -33.93
CA SER A 17 -27.92 -20.12 -32.85
C SER A 17 -26.43 -20.13 -33.13
N THR A 18 -25.68 -19.20 -32.52
CA THR A 18 -24.75 -19.53 -31.42
C THR A 18 -24.12 -18.29 -30.81
N SER A 19 -24.49 -18.04 -29.56
CA SER A 19 -23.62 -17.49 -28.53
C SER A 19 -22.34 -18.34 -28.41
N ARG A 20 -21.21 -17.68 -28.11
CA ARG A 20 -19.81 -18.19 -28.01
C ARG A 20 -19.00 -17.87 -29.26
N ASP A 21 -18.25 -16.77 -29.22
CA ASP A 21 -16.89 -16.62 -29.80
C ASP A 21 -16.37 -15.18 -29.63
N ALA A 22 -16.25 -14.75 -28.38
CA ALA A 22 -15.55 -13.52 -28.01
C ALA A 22 -14.62 -13.78 -26.80
N VAL A 23 -13.93 -14.93 -26.81
CA VAL A 23 -12.86 -15.27 -25.86
C VAL A 23 -11.84 -16.15 -26.60
N SER A 24 -11.08 -15.59 -27.56
CA SER A 24 -9.90 -16.24 -28.14
C SER A 24 -9.09 -15.24 -28.98
N SER A 25 -8.43 -14.30 -28.32
CA SER A 25 -7.37 -13.49 -28.93
C SER A 25 -6.48 -12.87 -27.86
N PHE A 26 -6.01 -13.73 -26.95
CA PHE A 26 -4.90 -13.45 -26.04
C PHE A 26 -4.16 -14.77 -25.87
N HIS A 27 -3.21 -15.05 -26.77
CA HIS A 27 -1.99 -15.82 -26.53
C HIS A 27 -1.19 -15.86 -27.85
N SER A 28 0.12 -15.63 -27.74
CA SER A 28 1.17 -15.76 -28.77
C SER A 28 1.68 -14.47 -29.41
N ALA A 29 2.62 -13.82 -28.72
CA ALA A 29 3.93 -13.48 -29.30
C ALA A 29 4.88 -13.08 -28.17
N ASN A 30 5.80 -13.98 -27.81
CA ASN A 30 6.94 -13.69 -26.95
C ASN A 30 8.22 -13.85 -27.79
N GLN A 31 9.23 -13.05 -27.45
CA GLN A 31 10.62 -13.01 -27.94
C GLN A 31 10.89 -12.24 -29.24
N VAL A 32 11.49 -11.04 -29.12
CA VAL A 32 12.87 -10.71 -29.52
C VAL A 32 13.32 -9.43 -28.76
N GLY A 33 14.54 -9.42 -28.22
CA GLY A 33 15.36 -8.19 -28.10
C GLY A 33 15.37 -7.44 -26.76
N SER A 34 16.25 -7.87 -25.85
CA SER A 34 16.70 -7.10 -24.70
C SER A 34 17.62 -5.94 -25.12
N THR A 35 17.15 -4.70 -25.02
CA THR A 35 17.97 -3.50 -24.77
C THR A 35 17.04 -2.30 -24.57
N GLY A 36 17.08 -1.69 -23.38
CA GLY A 36 16.45 -0.38 -23.13
C GLY A 36 15.04 -0.44 -22.53
N ARG A 37 14.90 -0.93 -21.29
CA ARG A 37 13.71 -0.58 -20.48
C ARG A 37 13.97 0.80 -19.85
N ASP A 38 13.22 1.73 -20.40
CA ASP A 38 13.22 3.19 -20.30
C ASP A 38 13.43 3.80 -18.90
N ARG A 39 14.21 4.90 -18.84
CA ARG A 39 14.50 5.73 -17.67
C ARG A 39 13.42 6.80 -17.44
N SER A 40 12.14 6.46 -17.59
CA SER A 40 11.07 7.47 -17.66
C SER A 40 10.08 7.51 -16.49
N ASN A 41 10.31 6.79 -15.38
CA ASN A 41 9.32 6.70 -14.28
C ASN A 41 9.81 7.22 -12.91
N ASN A 42 10.67 8.23 -12.90
CA ASN A 42 11.28 8.76 -11.66
C ASN A 42 10.90 10.23 -11.37
N GLU A 43 9.77 10.72 -11.90
CA GLU A 43 9.29 12.07 -11.58
C GLU A 43 8.89 12.15 -10.11
N THR A 44 9.63 12.95 -9.33
CA THR A 44 9.28 13.24 -7.93
C THR A 44 8.09 14.19 -7.88
N VAL A 45 6.97 13.69 -7.37
CA VAL A 45 5.73 14.46 -7.18
C VAL A 45 5.75 15.18 -5.84
N LEU A 46 6.24 14.55 -4.77
CA LEU A 46 6.42 15.13 -3.45
C LEU A 46 7.88 15.03 -3.02
N SER A 47 8.49 16.13 -2.58
CA SER A 47 9.80 16.10 -1.93
C SER A 47 9.72 16.81 -0.58
N VAL A 48 10.20 16.14 0.46
CA VAL A 48 10.30 16.63 1.83
C VAL A 48 11.77 16.59 2.20
N GLN A 49 12.36 17.74 2.52
CA GLN A 49 13.80 17.88 2.76
C GLN A 49 14.06 18.56 4.09
N HIS A 50 14.73 17.85 5.00
CA HIS A 50 15.16 18.30 6.31
C HIS A 50 14.06 19.01 7.12
N VAL A 51 12.84 18.51 7.01
CA VAL A 51 11.68 19.17 7.63
C VAL A 51 11.72 18.97 9.13
N LYS A 52 11.61 20.09 9.86
CA LYS A 52 11.52 20.12 11.32
C LYS A 52 10.32 20.92 11.76
N LYS A 53 9.75 20.56 12.91
CA LYS A 53 8.62 21.26 13.51
C LYS A 53 8.76 21.37 15.01
N ARG A 54 8.83 22.62 15.48
CA ARG A 54 8.70 22.99 16.88
C ARG A 54 7.31 23.57 17.13
N ILE A 55 6.62 23.06 18.15
CA ILE A 55 5.37 23.63 18.67
C ILE A 55 5.64 24.11 20.09
N LYS A 56 5.52 25.42 20.32
CA LYS A 56 5.92 26.07 21.56
C LYS A 56 7.38 25.70 21.93
N ARG A 57 7.57 24.92 22.99
CA ARG A 57 8.89 24.48 23.48
C ARG A 57 9.23 23.04 23.11
N LYS A 58 8.32 22.28 22.50
CA LYS A 58 8.51 20.86 22.18
C LYS A 58 8.82 20.69 20.70
N MET A 59 9.89 19.95 20.39
CA MET A 59 10.15 19.43 19.05
C MET A 59 9.20 18.27 18.80
N ILE A 60 8.41 18.38 17.73
CA ILE A 60 7.47 17.34 17.31
C ILE A 60 8.03 16.57 16.12
N ILE A 61 8.72 17.27 15.22
CA ILE A 61 9.41 16.68 14.06
C ILE A 61 10.86 17.15 14.09
N HIS A 62 11.81 16.21 14.07
CA HIS A 62 13.23 16.45 14.28
C HIS A 62 14.01 16.63 12.99
N ASP A 63 13.86 15.70 12.05
CA ASP A 63 14.39 15.75 10.70
C ASP A 63 13.66 14.67 9.89
N VAL A 64 12.81 15.10 8.97
CA VAL A 64 12.07 14.22 8.08
C VAL A 64 12.48 14.54 6.65
N THR A 65 12.99 13.52 5.97
CA THR A 65 13.41 13.60 4.57
C THR A 65 12.93 12.36 3.82
N PHE A 66 12.15 12.57 2.75
CA PHE A 66 11.71 11.52 1.83
C PHE A 66 11.15 12.12 0.53
N ASP A 67 10.95 11.27 -0.47
CA ASP A 67 10.34 11.61 -1.75
C ASP A 67 9.22 10.62 -2.10
N VAL A 68 8.22 11.08 -2.84
CA VAL A 68 7.17 10.26 -3.47
C VAL A 68 7.14 10.53 -4.95
N ARG A 69 7.09 9.46 -5.74
CA ARG A 69 7.17 9.47 -7.21
C ARG A 69 5.79 9.29 -7.82
N ALA A 70 5.67 9.67 -9.09
CA ALA A 70 4.45 9.43 -9.86
C ALA A 70 4.13 7.93 -9.93
N GLY A 71 2.86 7.57 -9.73
CA GLY A 71 2.39 6.18 -9.73
C GLY A 71 2.86 5.32 -8.55
N GLU A 72 3.51 5.91 -7.54
CA GLU A 72 3.98 5.21 -6.34
C GLU A 72 2.95 5.30 -5.21
N ILE A 73 2.79 4.20 -4.47
CA ILE A 73 2.08 4.21 -3.18
C ILE A 73 3.13 4.24 -2.07
N PHE A 74 3.26 5.39 -1.42
CA PHE A 74 4.21 5.63 -0.35
C PHE A 74 3.52 5.59 1.02
N GLY A 75 3.97 4.69 1.90
CA GLY A 75 3.45 4.55 3.27
C GLY A 75 4.25 5.38 4.28
N PHE A 76 3.57 6.14 5.14
CA PHE A 76 4.18 6.85 6.25
C PHE A 76 3.71 6.24 7.57
N LEU A 77 4.56 5.39 8.14
CA LEU A 77 4.15 4.43 9.16
C LEU A 77 4.77 4.74 10.51
N GLY A 78 4.04 4.47 11.58
CA GLY A 78 4.52 4.66 12.94
C GLY A 78 3.39 4.69 13.96
N PRO A 79 3.71 4.65 15.27
CA PRO A 79 2.70 4.60 16.33
C PRO A 79 1.96 5.93 16.45
N ASN A 80 0.92 5.93 17.27
CA ASN A 80 0.22 7.15 17.63
C ASN A 80 1.16 8.11 18.36
N GLY A 81 1.11 9.39 17.99
CA GLY A 81 2.03 10.40 18.52
C GLY A 81 3.42 10.46 17.87
N ALA A 82 3.72 9.60 16.88
CA ALA A 82 5.01 9.63 16.17
C ALA A 82 5.23 10.89 15.31
N GLY A 83 4.17 11.65 15.01
CA GLY A 83 4.24 12.86 14.17
C GLY A 83 3.61 12.75 12.78
N LYS A 84 2.90 11.64 12.48
CA LYS A 84 2.20 11.40 11.19
C LYS A 84 1.28 12.55 10.78
N THR A 85 0.23 12.81 11.56
CA THR A 85 -0.73 13.90 11.28
C THR A 85 -0.07 15.28 11.29
N THR A 86 0.97 15.50 12.11
CA THR A 86 1.73 16.77 12.09
C THR A 86 2.48 16.94 10.77
N THR A 87 3.07 15.87 10.26
CA THR A 87 3.75 15.86 8.95
C THR A 87 2.74 16.12 7.84
N ILE A 88 1.62 15.40 7.82
CA ILE A 88 0.53 15.59 6.84
C ILE A 88 0.04 17.04 6.83
N ARG A 89 -0.24 17.62 8.00
CA ARG A 89 -0.67 19.03 8.11
C ARG A 89 0.38 20.00 7.55
N MET A 90 1.67 19.67 7.55
CA MET A 90 2.70 20.47 6.86
C MET A 90 2.68 20.27 5.34
N LEU A 91 2.42 19.05 4.86
CA LEU A 91 2.34 18.76 3.43
C LEU A 91 1.20 19.53 2.74
N VAL A 92 0.09 19.76 3.46
CA VAL A 92 -1.10 20.46 2.96
C VAL A 92 -1.18 21.95 3.38
N ASP A 93 -0.06 22.53 3.83
CA ASP A 93 0.05 23.94 4.30
C ASP A 93 -0.90 24.35 5.47
N LEU A 94 -1.50 23.40 6.20
CA LEU A 94 -2.29 23.71 7.40
C LEU A 94 -1.42 24.21 8.56
N ILE A 95 -0.17 23.76 8.63
CA ILE A 95 0.84 24.29 9.56
C ILE A 95 2.19 24.44 8.82
N LYS A 96 2.91 25.53 9.08
CA LYS A 96 4.24 25.74 8.46
C LYS A 96 5.32 24.93 9.17
N PRO A 97 6.30 24.34 8.46
CA PRO A 97 7.50 23.81 9.08
C PRO A 97 8.29 24.91 9.79
N THR A 98 9.08 24.53 10.79
CA THR A 98 10.04 25.45 11.45
C THR A 98 11.31 25.60 10.61
N GLU A 99 11.78 24.49 10.04
CA GLU A 99 12.93 24.41 9.14
C GLU A 99 12.64 23.36 8.05
N GLY A 100 13.44 23.39 6.99
CA GLY A 100 13.32 22.47 5.85
C GLY A 100 12.42 23.00 4.74
N THR A 101 12.18 22.16 3.74
CA THR A 101 11.41 22.53 2.55
C THR A 101 10.52 21.37 2.10
N ILE A 102 9.30 21.71 1.69
CA ILE A 102 8.34 20.79 1.09
C ILE A 102 8.00 21.32 -0.30
N THR A 103 8.13 20.49 -1.32
CA THR A 103 7.74 20.82 -2.69
C THR A 103 6.80 19.77 -3.26
N VAL A 104 5.74 20.22 -3.94
CA VAL A 104 4.83 19.37 -4.72
C VAL A 104 4.89 19.78 -6.18
N CYS A 105 5.20 18.84 -7.06
CA CYS A 105 5.37 19.07 -8.51
C CYS A 105 6.33 20.23 -8.81
N GLY A 106 7.40 20.37 -8.02
CA GLY A 106 8.40 21.44 -8.14
C GLY A 106 8.01 22.77 -7.48
N HIS A 107 6.79 22.93 -6.98
CA HIS A 107 6.33 24.15 -6.30
C HIS A 107 6.48 24.04 -4.79
N ASN A 108 7.01 25.07 -4.13
CA ASN A 108 7.19 25.06 -2.68
C ASN A 108 5.86 25.29 -1.96
N VAL A 109 5.47 24.40 -1.05
CA VAL A 109 4.17 24.44 -0.37
C VAL A 109 3.96 25.71 0.44
N ASN A 110 5.00 26.29 1.04
CA ASN A 110 4.86 27.47 1.90
C ASN A 110 5.19 28.79 1.19
N ARG A 111 5.87 28.76 0.03
CA ARG A 111 6.19 29.95 -0.78
C ARG A 111 5.22 30.16 -1.94
N ASP A 112 4.80 29.07 -2.59
CA ASP A 112 3.92 29.05 -3.75
C ASP A 112 2.69 28.15 -3.49
N PRO A 113 1.93 28.37 -2.39
CA PRO A 113 0.90 27.44 -1.93
C PRO A 113 -0.18 27.16 -2.98
N GLU A 114 -0.65 28.17 -3.72
CA GLU A 114 -1.68 27.98 -4.74
C GLU A 114 -1.23 27.00 -5.84
N GLN A 115 0.02 27.11 -6.28
CA GLN A 115 0.60 26.27 -7.33
C GLN A 115 0.94 24.87 -6.83
N ALA A 116 1.31 24.72 -5.56
CA ALA A 116 1.55 23.42 -4.95
C ALA A 116 0.24 22.69 -4.62
N LEU A 117 -0.69 23.34 -3.93
CA LEU A 117 -1.92 22.74 -3.40
C LEU A 117 -2.91 22.35 -4.48
N ARG A 118 -2.92 23.01 -5.65
CA ARG A 118 -3.74 22.56 -6.80
C ARG A 118 -3.40 21.14 -7.27
N HIS A 119 -2.20 20.65 -6.95
CA HIS A 119 -1.75 19.31 -7.28
C HIS A 119 -2.02 18.28 -6.17
N ILE A 120 -2.62 18.69 -5.05
CA ILE A 120 -2.88 17.84 -3.90
C ILE A 120 -4.39 17.63 -3.73
N GLY A 121 -4.80 16.37 -3.71
CA GLY A 121 -6.05 15.95 -3.09
C GLY A 121 -5.72 15.36 -1.72
N SER A 122 -6.46 15.70 -0.68
CA SER A 122 -6.16 15.18 0.66
C SER A 122 -7.40 14.87 1.48
N ILE A 123 -7.32 13.80 2.24
CA ILE A 123 -8.18 13.53 3.39
C ILE A 123 -7.28 13.53 4.62
N VAL A 124 -7.41 14.59 5.42
CA VAL A 124 -6.70 14.75 6.68
C VAL A 124 -7.70 14.43 7.78
N GLU A 125 -7.39 13.45 8.63
CA GLU A 125 -8.33 12.91 9.62
C GLU A 125 -9.60 12.32 8.96
N ASN A 126 -10.80 12.72 9.38
CA ASN A 126 -12.05 12.19 8.84
C ASN A 126 -12.62 13.13 7.76
N PRO A 127 -13.13 12.61 6.64
CA PRO A 127 -13.81 13.45 5.65
C PRO A 127 -15.10 14.02 6.26
N GLU A 128 -15.14 15.33 6.46
CA GLU A 128 -16.34 16.04 6.89
C GLU A 128 -17.27 16.24 5.69
N VAL A 129 -18.26 15.35 5.57
CA VAL A 129 -19.31 15.40 4.55
C VAL A 129 -20.65 15.77 5.19
N TYR A 130 -21.46 16.56 4.50
CA TYR A 130 -22.79 16.95 4.95
C TYR A 130 -23.75 15.76 4.88
N SER A 131 -24.03 15.16 6.04
CA SER A 131 -24.84 13.94 6.16
C SER A 131 -26.30 14.11 5.69
N TYR A 132 -26.83 15.32 5.74
CA TYR A 132 -28.21 15.62 5.32
C TYR A 132 -28.34 15.83 3.80
N LEU A 133 -27.24 16.06 3.09
CA LEU A 133 -27.16 16.15 1.63
C LEU A 133 -26.90 14.77 1.02
N THR A 134 -27.19 14.64 -0.27
CA THR A 134 -26.77 13.50 -1.09
C THR A 134 -25.28 13.55 -1.38
N GLY A 135 -24.69 12.41 -1.79
CA GLY A 135 -23.28 12.39 -2.21
C GLY A 135 -23.03 13.33 -3.39
N TRP A 136 -23.98 13.42 -4.33
CA TRP A 136 -23.93 14.33 -5.46
C TRP A 136 -23.90 15.80 -5.04
N GLU A 137 -24.82 16.21 -4.17
CA GLU A 137 -24.88 17.59 -3.66
C GLU A 137 -23.63 17.96 -2.85
N ASN A 138 -23.04 17.00 -2.12
CA ASN A 138 -21.74 17.20 -1.47
C ASN A 138 -20.66 17.53 -2.51
N LEU A 139 -20.51 16.71 -3.57
CA LEU A 139 -19.50 16.95 -4.60
C LEU A 139 -19.77 18.25 -5.38
N GLU A 140 -21.03 18.55 -5.67
CA GLU A 140 -21.42 19.80 -6.32
C GLU A 140 -21.03 21.03 -5.49
N HIS A 141 -21.21 20.96 -4.17
CA HIS A 141 -20.84 22.04 -3.26
C HIS A 141 -19.34 22.36 -3.35
N PHE A 142 -18.48 21.34 -3.36
CA PHE A 142 -17.03 21.52 -3.49
C PHE A 142 -16.60 21.90 -4.90
N ALA A 143 -17.25 21.35 -5.93
CA ALA A 143 -16.99 21.71 -7.33
C ALA A 143 -17.18 23.21 -7.58
N ARG A 144 -18.20 23.83 -6.97
CA ARG A 144 -18.45 25.28 -7.08
C ARG A 144 -17.34 26.16 -6.52
N MET A 145 -16.49 25.63 -5.64
CA MET A 145 -15.34 26.35 -5.08
C MET A 145 -14.07 26.20 -5.92
N GLN A 146 -14.06 25.28 -6.90
CA GLN A 146 -12.89 24.98 -7.73
C GLN A 146 -13.12 25.42 -9.19
N PRO A 147 -12.27 26.32 -9.72
CA PRO A 147 -12.34 26.68 -11.13
C PRO A 147 -12.14 25.45 -12.04
N GLY A 148 -13.00 25.31 -13.05
CA GLY A 148 -12.88 24.25 -14.07
C GLY A 148 -13.37 22.86 -13.64
N VAL A 149 -14.04 22.74 -12.50
CA VAL A 149 -14.75 21.50 -12.10
C VAL A 149 -16.21 21.63 -12.50
N ASP A 150 -16.58 20.93 -13.57
CA ASP A 150 -17.95 20.89 -14.09
C ASP A 150 -18.68 19.60 -13.66
N GLU A 151 -19.95 19.50 -14.04
CA GLU A 151 -20.78 18.33 -13.76
C GLU A 151 -20.18 17.05 -14.38
N GLN A 152 -19.56 17.17 -15.55
CA GLN A 152 -18.90 16.06 -16.22
C GLN A 152 -17.75 15.51 -15.36
N ARG A 153 -16.93 16.39 -14.77
CA ARG A 153 -15.89 16.00 -13.82
C ARG A 153 -16.46 15.30 -12.59
N ILE A 154 -17.60 15.76 -12.06
CA ILE A 154 -18.26 15.07 -10.94
C ILE A 154 -18.63 13.63 -11.35
N ARG A 155 -19.22 13.42 -12.52
CA ARG A 155 -19.59 12.08 -13.02
C ARG A 155 -18.37 11.17 -13.16
N GLU A 156 -17.28 11.66 -13.77
CA GLU A 156 -16.01 10.92 -13.89
C GLU A 156 -15.52 10.41 -12.54
N VAL A 157 -15.52 11.29 -11.54
CA VAL A 157 -15.01 10.95 -10.19
C VAL A 157 -15.96 9.98 -9.48
N VAL A 158 -17.27 10.15 -9.61
CA VAL A 158 -18.29 9.25 -9.03
C VAL A 158 -18.16 7.83 -9.58
N GLU A 159 -17.91 7.70 -10.88
CA GLU A 159 -17.63 6.42 -11.54
C GLU A 159 -16.33 5.80 -11.02
N LEU A 160 -15.26 6.60 -10.92
CA LEU A 160 -13.96 6.16 -10.40
C LEU A 160 -14.05 5.60 -8.97
N VAL A 161 -14.80 6.28 -8.09
CA VAL A 161 -15.02 5.78 -6.71
C VAL A 161 -16.14 4.75 -6.60
N ARG A 162 -16.80 4.38 -7.70
CA ARG A 162 -17.89 3.40 -7.76
C ARG A 162 -19.04 3.72 -6.81
N LEU A 163 -19.48 4.98 -6.81
CA LEU A 163 -20.65 5.45 -6.05
C LEU A 163 -21.87 5.71 -6.95
N ASP A 164 -21.80 5.42 -8.25
CA ASP A 164 -22.84 5.69 -9.26
C ASP A 164 -24.25 5.29 -8.80
N ARG A 165 -24.43 4.09 -8.24
CA ARG A 165 -25.76 3.59 -7.82
C ARG A 165 -26.33 4.27 -6.58
N ARG A 166 -25.50 4.98 -5.82
CA ARG A 166 -25.82 5.49 -4.47
C ARG A 166 -25.56 6.99 -4.34
N ILE A 167 -25.03 7.64 -5.37
CA ILE A 167 -24.59 9.03 -5.29
C ILE A 167 -25.72 10.01 -4.97
N HIS A 168 -26.95 9.67 -5.36
CA HIS A 168 -28.16 10.46 -5.07
C HIS A 168 -28.86 10.05 -3.76
N ASP A 169 -28.34 9.08 -3.02
CA ASP A 169 -28.82 8.77 -1.67
C ASP A 169 -28.21 9.77 -0.67
N LYS A 170 -28.95 10.08 0.41
CA LYS A 170 -28.45 10.92 1.51
C LYS A 170 -27.24 10.28 2.17
N VAL A 171 -26.20 11.07 2.45
CA VAL A 171 -24.95 10.58 3.05
C VAL A 171 -25.16 10.00 4.45
N SER A 172 -26.22 10.39 5.16
CA SER A 172 -26.61 9.78 6.43
C SER A 172 -26.90 8.28 6.34
N THR A 173 -27.21 7.74 5.16
CA THR A 173 -27.46 6.31 4.93
C THR A 173 -26.20 5.55 4.50
N TYR A 174 -25.08 6.25 4.26
CA TYR A 174 -23.85 5.65 3.77
C TYR A 174 -23.16 4.82 4.86
N SER A 175 -22.60 3.69 4.44
CA SER A 175 -21.62 2.97 5.26
C SER A 175 -20.35 3.82 5.43
N LEU A 176 -19.49 3.45 6.39
CA LEU A 176 -18.22 4.15 6.59
C LEU A 176 -17.35 4.13 5.31
N GLY A 177 -17.24 2.98 4.64
CA GLY A 177 -16.50 2.87 3.39
C GLY A 177 -17.07 3.72 2.25
N MET A 178 -18.39 3.87 2.17
CA MET A 178 -19.01 4.79 1.21
C MET A 178 -18.70 6.25 1.54
N ARG A 179 -18.69 6.64 2.82
CA ARG A 179 -18.29 8.00 3.24
C ARG A 179 -16.82 8.29 2.93
N GLN A 180 -15.93 7.34 3.17
CA GLN A 180 -14.52 7.48 2.81
C GLN A 180 -14.34 7.62 1.29
N ARG A 181 -15.02 6.80 0.49
CA ARG A 181 -15.00 6.92 -0.98
C ARG A 181 -15.54 8.27 -1.45
N LEU A 182 -16.57 8.80 -0.81
CA LEU A 182 -17.08 10.15 -1.09
C LEU A 182 -16.04 11.23 -0.75
N GLY A 183 -15.33 11.09 0.38
CA GLY A 183 -14.21 11.96 0.73
C GLY A 183 -13.08 11.89 -0.29
N ILE A 184 -12.76 10.69 -0.81
CA ILE A 184 -11.74 10.54 -1.85
C ILE A 184 -12.23 11.17 -3.16
N ALA A 185 -13.50 10.98 -3.51
CA ALA A 185 -14.09 11.65 -4.67
C ALA A 185 -13.92 13.17 -4.59
N GLN A 186 -14.26 13.77 -3.44
CA GLN A 186 -14.04 15.19 -3.20
C GLN A 186 -12.57 15.59 -3.41
N ALA A 187 -11.62 14.83 -2.86
CA ALA A 187 -10.19 15.09 -3.02
C ALA A 187 -9.71 14.98 -4.49
N LEU A 188 -10.39 14.19 -5.32
CA LEU A 188 -10.03 13.96 -6.73
C LEU A 188 -10.65 14.98 -7.70
N LEU A 189 -11.60 15.82 -7.28
CA LEU A 189 -12.28 16.78 -8.15
C LEU A 189 -11.30 17.64 -8.96
N GLY A 190 -10.28 18.19 -8.28
CA GLY A 190 -9.28 19.09 -8.86
C GLY A 190 -8.22 18.45 -9.79
N ARG A 191 -8.36 17.16 -10.15
CA ARG A 191 -7.36 16.41 -10.93
C ARG A 191 -5.95 16.50 -10.31
N PRO A 192 -5.79 16.15 -9.01
CA PRO A 192 -4.50 16.23 -8.35
C PRO A 192 -3.49 15.27 -8.99
N LYS A 193 -2.21 15.50 -8.72
CA LYS A 193 -1.12 14.56 -9.03
C LYS A 193 -0.70 13.74 -7.79
N LEU A 194 -1.03 14.25 -6.60
CA LEU A 194 -0.76 13.64 -5.30
C LEU A 194 -2.05 13.47 -4.52
N LEU A 195 -2.35 12.26 -4.07
CA LEU A 195 -3.42 11.97 -3.12
C LEU A 195 -2.81 11.66 -1.74
N ILE A 196 -3.20 12.42 -0.71
CA ILE A 196 -2.75 12.22 0.69
C ILE A 196 -3.92 11.65 1.50
N LEU A 197 -3.72 10.52 2.15
CA LEU A 197 -4.74 9.83 2.95
C LEU A 197 -4.22 9.58 4.37
N ASP A 198 -4.87 10.19 5.37
CA ASP A 198 -4.57 9.94 6.78
C ASP A 198 -5.41 8.76 7.30
N GLU A 199 -4.78 7.62 7.61
CA GLU A 199 -5.43 6.43 8.18
C GLU A 199 -6.70 5.97 7.40
N PRO A 200 -6.64 5.79 6.05
CA PRO A 200 -7.82 5.61 5.20
C PRO A 200 -8.61 4.32 5.43
N THR A 201 -8.03 3.35 6.12
CA THR A 201 -8.62 2.03 6.43
C THR A 201 -9.24 1.99 7.82
N ASN A 202 -9.03 3.02 8.64
CA ASN A 202 -9.47 3.04 10.03
C ASN A 202 -11.01 2.91 10.14
N GLY A 203 -11.45 1.99 11.00
CA GLY A 203 -12.86 1.70 11.25
C GLY A 203 -13.57 0.86 10.17
N LEU A 204 -12.89 0.49 9.08
CA LEU A 204 -13.44 -0.41 8.07
C LEU A 204 -13.42 -1.87 8.55
N ASP A 205 -14.36 -2.66 8.04
CA ASP A 205 -14.33 -4.12 8.17
C ASP A 205 -13.28 -4.73 7.20
N PRO A 206 -12.89 -6.01 7.36
CA PRO A 206 -11.88 -6.63 6.51
C PRO A 206 -12.18 -6.57 5.01
N LYS A 207 -13.48 -6.63 4.64
CA LYS A 207 -13.92 -6.49 3.25
C LYS A 207 -13.68 -5.07 2.75
N GLY A 208 -14.06 -4.05 3.53
CA GLY A 208 -13.84 -2.64 3.22
C GLY A 208 -12.36 -2.31 3.06
N ILE A 209 -11.48 -2.81 3.94
CA ILE A 209 -10.03 -2.63 3.84
C ILE A 209 -9.50 -3.18 2.50
N LYS A 210 -9.91 -4.40 2.12
CA LYS A 210 -9.50 -5.01 0.86
C LYS A 210 -9.97 -4.20 -0.35
N GLU A 211 -11.21 -3.71 -0.33
CA GLU A 211 -11.75 -2.88 -1.40
C GLU A 211 -11.06 -1.52 -1.49
N MET A 212 -10.78 -0.86 -0.36
CA MET A 212 -10.06 0.42 -0.30
C MET A 212 -8.63 0.26 -0.85
N ARG A 213 -7.93 -0.81 -0.46
CA ARG A 213 -6.59 -1.11 -0.98
C ARG A 213 -6.59 -1.32 -2.48
N ALA A 214 -7.55 -2.09 -3.00
CA ALA A 214 -7.67 -2.30 -4.45
C ALA A 214 -7.95 -0.98 -5.19
N PHE A 215 -8.75 -0.11 -4.60
CA PHE A 215 -9.03 1.22 -5.15
C PHE A 215 -7.80 2.13 -5.15
N ILE A 216 -7.05 2.21 -4.04
CA ILE A 216 -5.79 2.99 -3.99
C ILE A 216 -4.79 2.48 -5.03
N ARG A 217 -4.67 1.15 -5.20
CA ARG A 217 -3.82 0.56 -6.24
C ARG A 217 -4.24 0.93 -7.66
N LEU A 218 -5.55 1.03 -7.92
CA LEU A 218 -6.06 1.49 -9.22
C LEU A 218 -5.61 2.94 -9.50
N LEU A 219 -5.76 3.84 -8.52
CA LEU A 219 -5.35 5.25 -8.68
C LEU A 219 -3.85 5.37 -8.98
N ALA A 220 -3.02 4.61 -8.26
CA ALA A 220 -1.58 4.61 -8.49
C ALA A 220 -1.20 4.04 -9.87
N ALA A 221 -1.89 2.98 -10.32
CA ALA A 221 -1.70 2.41 -11.66
C ALA A 221 -2.04 3.40 -12.80
N GLU A 222 -2.90 4.38 -12.54
CA GLU A 222 -3.20 5.50 -13.47
C GLU A 222 -2.17 6.64 -13.40
N GLY A 223 -1.09 6.48 -12.61
CA GLY A 223 0.02 7.43 -12.51
C GLY A 223 -0.08 8.43 -11.35
N MET A 224 -1.15 8.37 -10.53
CA MET A 224 -1.28 9.20 -9.33
C MET A 224 -0.24 8.81 -8.29
N ALA A 225 0.46 9.77 -7.69
CA ALA A 225 1.24 9.52 -6.48
C ALA A 225 0.29 9.42 -5.29
N VAL A 226 0.39 8.39 -4.45
CA VAL A 226 -0.44 8.23 -3.27
C VAL A 226 0.42 8.17 -2.01
N PHE A 227 0.19 9.08 -1.08
CA PHE A 227 0.77 9.08 0.25
C PHE A 227 -0.28 8.59 1.25
N VAL A 228 0.04 7.53 2.00
CA VAL A 228 -0.87 6.92 2.97
C VAL A 228 -0.19 6.89 4.34
N SER A 229 -0.82 7.43 5.38
CA SER A 229 -0.39 7.13 6.75
C SER A 229 -1.11 5.90 7.29
N SER A 230 -0.41 5.14 8.14
CA SER A 230 -1.03 4.10 8.94
C SER A 230 -0.24 3.84 10.21
N HIS A 231 -0.93 3.36 11.24
CA HIS A 231 -0.31 2.72 12.40
C HIS A 231 -0.33 1.18 12.30
N LEU A 232 -1.02 0.62 11.31
CA LEU A 232 -1.15 -0.80 11.07
C LEU A 232 -0.14 -1.25 10.00
N LEU A 233 1.00 -1.79 10.46
CA LEU A 233 2.10 -2.14 9.58
C LEU A 233 1.76 -3.27 8.58
N SER A 234 0.92 -4.22 9.00
CA SER A 234 0.45 -5.33 8.15
C SER A 234 -0.36 -4.85 6.93
N GLU A 235 -1.13 -3.77 7.07
CA GLU A 235 -1.87 -3.18 5.95
C GLU A 235 -0.95 -2.51 4.94
N ILE A 236 0.04 -1.77 5.45
CA ILE A 236 1.03 -1.06 4.64
C ILE A 236 1.89 -2.05 3.85
N GLN A 237 2.30 -3.17 4.46
CA GLN A 237 3.09 -4.20 3.78
C GLN A 237 2.36 -4.77 2.55
N LEU A 238 1.03 -4.82 2.56
CA LEU A 238 0.22 -5.31 1.45
C LEU A 238 -0.19 -4.22 0.45
N LEU A 239 -0.04 -2.94 0.78
CA LEU A 239 -0.52 -1.80 0.00
C LEU A 239 0.60 -1.02 -0.68
N CYS A 240 1.67 -0.70 0.06
CA CYS A 240 2.68 0.27 -0.35
C CYS A 240 3.85 -0.36 -1.12
N ASP A 241 4.49 0.45 -1.96
CA ASP A 241 5.70 0.07 -2.70
C ASP A 241 6.95 0.46 -1.90
N ARG A 242 6.94 1.67 -1.34
CA ARG A 242 7.97 2.20 -0.42
C ARG A 242 7.31 2.73 0.84
N VAL A 243 8.09 2.78 1.92
CA VAL A 243 7.65 3.32 3.20
C VAL A 243 8.71 4.19 3.84
N ALA A 244 8.27 5.13 4.68
CA ALA A 244 9.08 5.76 5.71
C ALA A 244 8.53 5.40 7.09
N ILE A 245 9.40 4.86 7.94
CA ILE A 245 9.12 4.49 9.32
C ILE A 245 9.45 5.68 10.21
N ILE A 246 8.48 6.21 10.95
CA ILE A 246 8.65 7.33 11.89
C ILE A 246 8.38 6.89 13.34
N SER A 247 9.29 7.27 14.24
CA SER A 247 9.12 7.18 15.70
C SER A 247 9.52 8.51 16.32
N ARG A 248 8.74 9.00 17.30
CA ARG A 248 9.05 10.21 18.09
C ARG A 248 9.56 11.40 17.25
N GLY A 249 8.97 11.62 16.06
CA GLY A 249 9.33 12.73 15.17
C GLY A 249 10.59 12.53 14.31
N LYS A 250 11.18 11.33 14.28
CA LYS A 250 12.37 10.97 13.51
C LYS A 250 12.06 9.82 12.55
N VAL A 251 12.56 9.92 11.32
CA VAL A 251 12.50 8.82 10.36
C VAL A 251 13.59 7.81 10.70
N LEU A 252 13.21 6.58 11.01
CA LEU A 252 14.10 5.47 11.34
C LEU A 252 14.62 4.76 10.08
N ALA A 253 13.75 4.61 9.08
CA ALA A 253 14.08 3.96 7.81
C ALA A 253 13.21 4.50 6.67
N VAL A 254 13.76 4.51 5.46
CA VAL A 254 13.04 4.77 4.21
C VAL A 254 13.51 3.76 3.16
N GLY A 255 12.59 3.09 2.48
CA GLY A 255 12.99 2.09 1.48
C GLY A 255 11.81 1.34 0.88
N GLY A 256 12.11 0.45 -0.06
CA GLY A 256 11.12 -0.49 -0.58
C GLY A 256 10.65 -1.43 0.52
N VAL A 257 9.36 -1.74 0.58
CA VAL A 257 8.81 -2.63 1.63
C VAL A 257 9.53 -3.98 1.61
N ARG A 258 9.72 -4.56 0.41
CA ARG A 258 10.42 -5.85 0.24
C ARG A 258 11.88 -5.77 0.64
N GLU A 259 12.57 -4.73 0.19
CA GLU A 259 13.99 -4.50 0.50
C GLU A 259 14.24 -4.35 2.00
N LEU A 260 13.41 -3.55 2.69
CA LEU A 260 13.50 -3.37 4.13
C LEU A 260 13.28 -4.68 4.89
N VAL A 261 12.34 -5.50 4.44
CA VAL A 261 12.05 -6.80 5.06
C VAL A 261 13.15 -7.83 4.77
N GLU A 262 13.63 -7.92 3.53
CA GLU A 262 14.65 -8.89 3.10
C GLU A 262 16.02 -8.60 3.70
N THR A 263 16.42 -7.32 3.78
CA THR A 263 17.73 -6.92 4.33
C THR A 263 17.85 -7.24 5.82
N HIS A 264 16.72 -7.36 6.52
CA HIS A 264 16.69 -7.68 7.95
C HIS A 264 16.21 -9.12 8.21
N SER A 265 16.15 -9.95 7.17
CA SER A 265 15.81 -11.37 7.28
C SER A 265 17.04 -12.20 7.58
N HIS A 266 17.26 -12.43 8.87
CA HIS A 266 18.28 -13.35 9.39
C HIS A 266 17.66 -14.63 9.94
N MET A 267 16.39 -14.93 9.65
CA MET A 267 15.69 -16.05 10.27
C MET A 267 15.59 -17.25 9.34
N ALA A 268 15.82 -18.44 9.88
CA ALA A 268 15.72 -19.71 9.17
C ALA A 268 14.93 -20.75 9.96
N VAL A 269 14.14 -21.55 9.25
CA VAL A 269 13.44 -22.73 9.76
C VAL A 269 14.07 -23.98 9.22
N TRP A 270 14.36 -24.90 10.12
CA TRP A 270 15.01 -26.17 9.80
C TRP A 270 14.06 -27.32 10.07
N GLN A 271 13.94 -28.21 9.10
CA GLN A 271 13.27 -29.50 9.23
C GLN A 271 14.32 -30.60 9.10
N LEU A 272 14.71 -31.18 10.23
CA LEU A 272 15.84 -32.10 10.35
C LEU A 272 15.40 -33.46 10.88
N GLU A 273 16.03 -34.53 10.39
CA GLU A 273 15.82 -35.89 10.87
C GLU A 273 17.15 -36.66 10.93
N PRO A 274 17.62 -37.10 12.12
CA PRO A 274 17.01 -36.95 13.45
C PRO A 274 17.08 -35.52 13.99
N ARG A 275 15.95 -35.01 14.53
CA ARG A 275 15.82 -33.62 15.02
C ARG A 275 16.86 -33.26 16.09
N ASP A 276 17.02 -34.11 17.11
CA ASP A 276 17.85 -33.79 18.27
C ASP A 276 19.34 -33.66 17.94
N GLN A 277 19.83 -34.46 16.98
CA GLN A 277 21.20 -34.35 16.50
C GLN A 277 21.41 -33.06 15.71
N GLY A 278 20.44 -32.71 14.86
CA GLY A 278 20.45 -31.44 14.13
C GLY A 278 20.39 -30.23 15.05
N LEU A 279 19.53 -30.28 16.07
CA LEU A 279 19.42 -29.24 17.10
C LEU A 279 20.76 -29.06 17.85
N ALA A 280 21.43 -30.15 18.22
CA ALA A 280 22.71 -30.08 18.90
C ALA A 280 23.81 -29.41 18.03
N ILE A 281 23.81 -29.64 16.72
CA ILE A 281 24.76 -28.96 15.82
C ILE A 281 24.44 -27.45 15.74
N LEU A 282 23.16 -27.09 15.57
CA LEU A 282 22.74 -25.68 15.53
C LEU A 282 23.09 -24.94 16.83
N GLN A 283 22.83 -25.55 17.99
CA GLN A 283 23.13 -24.96 19.30
C GLN A 283 24.62 -24.75 19.57
N ASN A 284 25.48 -25.60 19.00
CA ASN A 284 26.93 -25.50 19.18
C ASN A 284 27.61 -24.61 18.12
N SER A 285 26.84 -24.05 17.18
CA SER A 285 27.38 -23.22 16.11
C SER A 285 27.48 -21.76 16.55
N PRO A 286 28.66 -21.11 16.45
CA PRO A 286 28.89 -19.78 17.02
C PRO A 286 28.10 -18.66 16.32
N HIS A 287 27.65 -18.88 15.09
CA HIS A 287 26.92 -17.92 14.26
C HIS A 287 25.40 -18.15 14.27
N VAL A 288 24.91 -19.01 15.17
CA VAL A 288 23.51 -19.40 15.24
C VAL A 288 22.94 -19.00 16.59
N GLN A 289 21.93 -18.15 16.58
CA GLN A 289 21.12 -17.86 17.75
C GLN A 289 19.81 -18.66 17.68
N MET A 290 19.53 -19.43 18.72
CA MET A 290 18.29 -20.20 18.80
C MET A 290 17.11 -19.29 19.13
N ILE A 291 16.01 -19.46 18.40
CA ILE A 291 14.76 -18.73 18.66
C ILE A 291 13.83 -19.69 19.41
N THR A 292 13.66 -19.45 20.71
CA THR A 292 12.81 -20.26 21.59
C THR A 292 11.36 -19.79 21.64
N ASN A 293 11.10 -18.53 21.28
CA ASN A 293 9.77 -17.91 21.24
C ASN A 293 9.39 -17.56 19.80
N ALA A 294 9.25 -18.58 18.95
CA ALA A 294 8.90 -18.38 17.53
C ALA A 294 7.57 -17.62 17.36
N ASP A 295 6.59 -17.85 18.25
CA ASP A 295 5.26 -17.24 18.22
C ASP A 295 5.28 -15.70 18.43
N GLU A 296 6.32 -15.15 19.06
CA GLU A 296 6.45 -13.70 19.27
C GLU A 296 7.14 -12.99 18.09
N LEU A 297 7.89 -13.75 17.28
CA LEU A 297 8.83 -13.23 16.29
C LEU A 297 8.52 -13.66 14.86
N ILE A 298 7.50 -14.50 14.66
CA ILE A 298 7.13 -15.06 13.37
C ILE A 298 5.61 -15.01 13.24
N ASP A 299 5.12 -14.78 12.02
CA ASP A 299 3.69 -14.89 11.72
C ASP A 299 3.17 -16.29 12.11
N ASP A 300 2.11 -16.35 12.93
CA ASP A 300 1.46 -17.58 13.41
C ASP A 300 1.18 -18.59 12.29
N SER A 301 0.88 -18.10 11.07
CA SER A 301 0.62 -18.96 9.91
C SER A 301 1.86 -19.73 9.44
N ILE A 302 3.05 -19.14 9.59
CA ILE A 302 4.32 -19.77 9.25
C ILE A 302 4.69 -20.79 10.32
N VAL A 303 4.49 -20.47 11.60
CA VAL A 303 4.73 -21.42 12.70
C VAL A 303 3.82 -22.64 12.55
N ALA A 304 2.52 -22.43 12.34
CA ALA A 304 1.54 -23.49 12.14
C ALA A 304 1.84 -24.37 10.90
N GLY A 305 2.40 -23.78 9.83
CA GLY A 305 2.77 -24.49 8.61
C GLY A 305 4.12 -25.23 8.66
N SER A 306 4.96 -24.93 9.65
CA SER A 306 6.33 -25.46 9.73
C SER A 306 6.42 -26.88 10.33
N GLY A 307 5.35 -27.34 10.99
CA GLY A 307 5.28 -28.64 11.67
C GLY A 307 5.87 -28.60 13.09
N ALA A 308 5.37 -29.47 13.97
CA ALA A 308 5.68 -29.46 15.42
C ALA A 308 7.18 -29.65 15.75
N ASP A 309 7.95 -30.22 14.83
CA ASP A 309 9.37 -30.55 15.02
C ASP A 309 10.34 -29.52 14.41
N ALA A 310 9.82 -28.42 13.84
CA ALA A 310 10.64 -27.37 13.25
C ALA A 310 11.57 -26.71 14.29
N ILE A 311 12.75 -26.30 13.83
CA ILE A 311 13.74 -25.56 14.63
C ILE A 311 13.92 -24.17 14.03
N PHE A 312 13.84 -23.13 14.87
CA PHE A 312 13.95 -21.73 14.46
C PHE A 312 15.26 -21.13 14.93
N THR A 313 15.92 -20.39 14.03
CA THR A 313 17.25 -19.79 14.29
C THR A 313 17.37 -18.41 13.66
N GLU A 314 18.15 -17.52 14.29
CA GLU A 314 18.67 -16.29 13.69
C GLU A 314 20.14 -16.50 13.29
N MET A 315 20.48 -16.32 12.01
CA MET A 315 21.82 -16.38 11.44
C MET A 315 21.88 -15.70 10.06
N ASP A 316 23.08 -15.31 9.64
CA ASP A 316 23.30 -14.82 8.28
C ASP A 316 23.23 -15.96 7.24
N GLU A 317 22.76 -15.61 6.05
CA GLU A 317 22.51 -16.57 4.95
C GLU A 317 23.76 -17.35 4.54
N GLU A 318 24.94 -16.74 4.67
CA GLU A 318 26.23 -17.34 4.33
C GLU A 318 26.50 -18.63 5.15
N HIS A 319 26.03 -18.68 6.40
CA HIS A 319 26.24 -19.83 7.29
C HIS A 319 25.27 -20.98 7.04
N ILE A 320 24.14 -20.73 6.35
CA ILE A 320 23.12 -21.76 6.09
C ILE A 320 23.71 -22.90 5.26
N ALA A 321 24.44 -22.58 4.19
CA ALA A 321 25.02 -23.58 3.28
C ALA A 321 26.08 -24.45 3.97
N GLU A 322 26.91 -23.85 4.82
CA GLU A 322 27.93 -24.56 5.61
C GLU A 322 27.27 -25.56 6.57
N LEU A 323 26.23 -25.12 7.28
CA LEU A 323 25.48 -25.95 8.21
C LEU A 323 24.76 -27.10 7.49
N VAL A 324 24.10 -26.85 6.36
CA VAL A 324 23.46 -27.92 5.56
C VAL A 324 24.48 -28.99 5.15
N THR A 325 25.69 -28.58 4.77
CA THR A 325 26.78 -29.51 4.41
C THR A 325 27.23 -30.32 5.63
N GLN A 326 27.39 -29.68 6.79
CA GLN A 326 27.76 -30.35 8.03
C GLN A 326 26.69 -31.34 8.51
N MET A 327 25.40 -30.99 8.40
CA MET A 327 24.27 -31.86 8.75
C MET A 327 24.30 -33.14 7.91
N THR A 328 24.39 -32.98 6.59
CA THR A 328 24.39 -34.12 5.66
C THR A 328 25.62 -35.01 5.83
N ALA A 329 26.80 -34.43 6.07
CA ALA A 329 28.02 -35.19 6.38
C ALA A 329 27.92 -35.98 7.70
N SER A 330 27.12 -35.49 8.65
CA SER A 330 26.88 -36.14 9.94
C SER A 330 25.75 -37.18 9.91
N GLY A 331 25.20 -37.49 8.71
CA GLY A 331 24.11 -38.44 8.54
C GLY A 331 22.72 -37.91 8.92
N ILE A 332 22.57 -36.59 9.10
CA ILE A 332 21.30 -35.94 9.38
C ILE A 332 20.65 -35.54 8.05
N SER A 333 19.41 -36.01 7.85
CA SER A 333 18.60 -35.66 6.69
C SER A 333 17.99 -34.27 6.87
N VAL A 334 18.26 -33.38 5.91
CA VAL A 334 17.67 -32.04 5.85
C VAL A 334 16.45 -32.10 4.93
N LYS A 335 15.25 -32.17 5.51
CA LYS A 335 13.98 -32.20 4.75
C LYS A 335 13.67 -30.86 4.12
N GLY A 336 14.07 -29.78 4.77
CA GLY A 336 13.88 -28.41 4.28
C GLY A 336 14.60 -27.39 5.15
N VAL A 337 15.07 -26.33 4.49
CA VAL A 337 15.53 -25.10 5.14
C VAL A 337 14.84 -23.93 4.44
N THR A 338 14.09 -23.13 5.20
CA THR A 338 13.32 -22.02 4.65
C THR A 338 13.71 -20.74 5.35
N LYS A 339 14.10 -19.72 4.58
CA LYS A 339 14.31 -18.37 5.08
C LYS A 339 12.96 -17.74 5.43
N ILE A 340 12.87 -17.15 6.62
CA ILE A 340 11.71 -16.38 7.05
C ILE A 340 12.07 -14.90 7.00
N ASN A 341 11.27 -14.18 6.24
CA ASN A 341 11.27 -12.73 6.26
C ASN A 341 10.45 -12.23 7.45
N PRO A 342 10.96 -11.32 8.29
CA PRO A 342 10.17 -10.71 9.35
C PRO A 342 9.01 -9.91 8.74
N THR A 343 7.96 -9.71 9.52
CA THR A 343 6.93 -8.75 9.16
C THR A 343 7.47 -7.32 9.31
N LEU A 344 6.83 -6.36 8.64
CA LEU A 344 7.20 -4.96 8.82
C LEU A 344 7.01 -4.50 10.27
N GLU A 345 6.06 -5.10 10.99
CA GLU A 345 5.79 -4.87 12.42
C GLU A 345 6.95 -5.31 13.30
N GLN A 346 7.50 -6.50 13.08
CA GLN A 346 8.66 -7.00 13.81
C GLN A 346 9.90 -6.15 13.55
N LEU A 347 10.10 -5.73 12.29
CA LEU A 347 11.17 -4.80 11.94
C LEU A 347 11.03 -3.48 12.72
N PHE A 348 9.81 -2.95 12.81
CA PHE A 348 9.52 -1.75 13.56
C PHE A 348 9.80 -1.90 15.06
N LEU A 349 9.39 -3.02 15.67
CA LEU A 349 9.67 -3.33 17.07
C LEU A 349 11.17 -3.40 17.33
N LYS A 350 11.94 -4.16 16.53
CA LYS A 350 13.40 -4.25 16.65
C LYS A 350 14.09 -2.87 16.53
N MET A 351 13.60 -2.00 15.65
CA MET A 351 14.12 -0.63 15.50
C MET A 351 13.76 0.30 16.67
N THR A 352 12.72 -0.02 17.44
CA THR A 352 12.23 0.83 18.54
C THR A 352 12.49 0.26 19.93
N GLU A 353 12.85 -1.01 20.07
CA GLU A 353 13.21 -1.67 21.34
C GLU A 353 14.43 -1.04 22.02
N GLY A 354 15.31 -0.35 21.28
CA GLY A 354 16.40 0.45 21.84
C GLY A 354 15.97 1.81 22.40
N GLU A 355 14.75 2.26 22.14
CA GLU A 355 14.20 3.53 22.62
C GLU A 355 13.40 3.30 23.91
N ILE A 356 14.09 3.12 25.04
CA ILE A 356 13.46 3.04 26.37
C ILE A 356 12.40 4.16 26.51
N LEU A 357 11.23 3.77 27.01
CA LEU A 357 10.16 4.68 27.45
C LEU A 357 10.71 5.52 28.60
N GLU A 358 11.17 6.73 28.30
CA GLU A 358 11.40 7.79 29.30
C GLU A 358 10.14 8.62 29.52
#